data_AF-A0A0R2DP11-F1
#
_entry.id   AF-A0A0R2DP11-F1
#
_cell.length_a   1.000
_cell.length_b   1.000
_cell.length_c   1.000
_cell.angle_alpha   90.00
_cell.angle_beta   90.00
_cell.angle_gamma   90.00
#
_symmetry.space_group_name_H-M   'P 1'
#
loop_
_entity.id
_entity.type
_entity.pdbx_description
1 polymer ?
#
loop_
_entity_poly.entity_id
_entity_poly.type
_entity_poly.pdbx_seq_one_letter_code
_entity_poly.pdbx_strand_id
1 'polypeptide(L)'
;MRRNWWRWLLLVVMIVVIFVPSVAWMHRRVAKYKTVYRTPLDPTILIPGSSASQNRFDDLITELRKETKVTHSVLKVKVAENGQLSYTGSIRKGDNQPFIVIAFDNNRDGYRNINKQAAWLNIAFKDLVKTYHFNHFSALGHSNGGLIWTLFLEKYFAQTSRVNIDRLMTIATPYNMESASTTKWTDMLNELVKYREKLPAKLTVYSVAGTENYSSDGTVPANSVNQGKYVFQNHVAHYTQITVTGDQTTHSDLPQNKQIVLLIRQYLLQESIPAKERAKQTVNRRSLNGDPDLP
;
A
#
# COMPACT_ATOMS: atom_id res chain seq x y z
N MET A 1 33.88 -9.96 -65.57
CA MET A 1 32.89 -9.23 -64.73
C MET A 1 33.41 -9.15 -63.29
N ARG A 2 34.03 -8.02 -62.88
CA ARG A 2 34.45 -7.82 -61.48
C ARG A 2 33.21 -7.52 -60.64
N ARG A 3 32.81 -8.48 -59.80
CA ARG A 3 31.63 -8.40 -58.94
C ARG A 3 31.84 -7.25 -57.93
N ASN A 4 31.01 -6.22 -57.95
CA ASN A 4 31.11 -5.01 -57.10
C ASN A 4 30.70 -5.29 -55.63
N TRP A 5 31.29 -6.31 -55.01
CA TRP A 5 30.95 -6.76 -53.65
C TRP A 5 31.21 -5.69 -52.58
N TRP A 6 32.16 -4.79 -52.82
CA TRP A 6 32.47 -3.64 -51.95
C TRP A 6 31.30 -2.64 -51.83
N ARG A 7 30.44 -2.52 -52.86
CA ARG A 7 29.25 -1.65 -52.81
C ARG A 7 28.20 -2.17 -51.83
N TRP A 8 28.03 -3.49 -51.78
CA TRP A 8 27.13 -4.12 -50.81
C TRP A 8 27.64 -3.98 -49.38
N LEU A 9 28.96 -4.06 -49.19
CA LEU A 9 29.60 -3.87 -47.88
C LEU A 9 29.42 -2.45 -47.36
N LEU A 10 29.58 -1.43 -48.22
CA LEU A 10 29.29 -0.03 -47.87
C LEU A 10 27.81 0.21 -47.51
N LEU A 11 26.90 -0.45 -48.22
CA LEU A 11 25.46 -0.37 -47.97
C LEU A 11 25.08 -0.93 -46.59
N VAL A 12 25.64 -2.09 -46.23
CA VAL A 12 25.44 -2.70 -44.91
C VAL A 12 26.00 -1.81 -43.80
N VAL A 13 27.20 -1.25 -43.97
CA VAL A 13 27.79 -0.33 -43.00
C VAL A 13 26.91 0.90 -42.80
N MET A 14 26.40 1.49 -43.89
CA MET A 14 25.52 2.65 -43.81
C MET A 14 24.21 2.33 -43.06
N ILE A 15 23.63 1.15 -43.30
CA ILE A 15 22.43 0.68 -42.57
C ILE A 15 22.75 0.53 -41.08
N VAL A 16 23.87 -0.09 -40.71
CA VAL A 16 24.25 -0.26 -39.29
C VAL A 16 24.47 1.09 -38.61
N VAL A 17 25.12 2.04 -39.29
CA VAL A 17 25.39 3.40 -38.78
C VAL A 17 24.10 4.19 -38.56
N ILE A 18 23.03 3.93 -39.31
CA ILE A 18 21.73 4.58 -39.09
C ILE A 18 20.90 3.81 -38.06
N PHE A 19 20.89 2.48 -38.15
CA PHE A 19 19.99 1.63 -37.37
C PHE A 19 20.41 1.56 -35.89
N VAL A 20 21.70 1.41 -35.59
CA VAL A 20 22.18 1.29 -34.20
C VAL A 20 21.91 2.56 -33.37
N PRO A 21 22.24 3.78 -33.85
CA PRO A 21 21.90 5.00 -33.13
C PRO A 21 20.40 5.25 -33.03
N SER A 22 19.62 4.90 -34.06
CA SER A 22 18.16 5.04 -34.06
C SER A 22 17.50 4.15 -33.02
N VAL A 23 17.92 2.88 -32.92
CA VAL A 23 17.44 1.93 -31.92
C VAL A 23 17.85 2.38 -30.51
N ALA A 24 19.10 2.82 -30.32
CA ALA A 24 19.56 3.36 -29.04
C ALA A 24 18.78 4.61 -28.62
N TRP A 25 18.49 5.53 -29.55
CA TRP A 25 17.70 6.73 -29.31
C TRP A 25 16.23 6.40 -28.98
N MET A 26 15.64 5.45 -29.70
CA MET A 26 14.29 4.95 -29.45
C MET A 26 14.18 4.31 -28.07
N HIS A 27 15.12 3.44 -27.67
CA HIS A 27 15.13 2.84 -26.33
C HIS A 27 15.24 3.90 -25.23
N ARG A 28 16.10 4.92 -25.41
CA ARG A 28 16.24 6.04 -24.47
C ARG A 28 14.96 6.87 -24.37
N ARG A 29 14.31 7.17 -25.50
CA ARG A 29 13.01 7.87 -25.53
C ARG A 29 11.93 7.06 -24.82
N VAL A 30 11.72 5.80 -25.19
CA VAL A 30 10.71 4.93 -24.58
C VAL A 30 10.94 4.76 -23.08
N ALA A 31 12.20 4.64 -22.63
CA ALA A 31 12.53 4.62 -21.21
C ALA A 31 12.11 5.93 -20.50
N LYS A 32 12.37 7.09 -21.13
CA LYS A 32 11.95 8.39 -20.60
C LYS A 32 10.42 8.57 -20.59
N TYR A 33 9.71 8.10 -21.61
CA TYR A 33 8.24 8.13 -21.66
C TYR A 33 7.62 7.30 -20.53
N LYS A 34 8.14 6.09 -20.26
CA LYS A 34 7.66 5.23 -19.16
C LYS A 34 7.89 5.82 -17.76
N THR A 35 8.88 6.69 -17.60
CA THR A 35 9.17 7.34 -16.31
C THR A 35 8.50 8.69 -16.12
N VAL A 36 8.14 9.39 -17.21
CA VAL A 36 7.54 10.74 -17.14
C VAL A 36 6.01 10.69 -17.10
N TYR A 37 5.38 9.71 -17.75
CA TYR A 37 3.92 9.60 -17.81
C TYR A 37 3.42 8.51 -16.89
N ARG A 38 2.44 8.84 -16.02
CA ARG A 38 1.78 7.86 -15.15
C ARG A 38 1.06 6.82 -16.00
N THR A 39 1.19 5.55 -15.63
CA THR A 39 0.42 4.47 -16.27
C THR A 39 -1.07 4.64 -16.01
N PRO A 40 -1.97 4.08 -16.84
CA PRO A 40 -3.39 4.02 -16.48
C PRO A 40 -3.65 3.10 -15.27
N LEU A 41 -2.83 2.03 -15.14
CA LEU A 41 -2.93 1.10 -14.03
C LEU A 41 -2.36 1.72 -12.74
N ASP A 42 -3.22 1.84 -11.73
CA ASP A 42 -3.02 2.35 -10.38
C ASP A 42 -3.54 1.32 -9.35
N PRO A 43 -2.78 0.24 -9.10
CA PRO A 43 -3.23 -0.79 -8.18
C PRO A 43 -3.23 -0.26 -6.74
N THR A 44 -4.20 -0.72 -5.94
CA THR A 44 -4.14 -0.59 -4.49
C THR A 44 -3.65 -1.91 -3.91
N ILE A 45 -2.46 -1.90 -3.29
CA ILE A 45 -1.81 -3.10 -2.75
C ILE A 45 -2.09 -3.18 -1.24
N LEU A 46 -2.68 -4.30 -0.81
CA LEU A 46 -3.14 -4.52 0.56
C LEU A 46 -2.27 -5.59 1.27
N ILE A 47 -1.84 -5.31 2.50
CA ILE A 47 -1.08 -6.25 3.33
C ILE A 47 -1.79 -6.45 4.67
N PRO A 48 -2.14 -7.70 5.03
CA PRO A 48 -2.87 -7.98 6.25
C PRO A 48 -1.94 -8.05 7.48
N GLY A 49 -2.53 -8.16 8.66
CA GLY A 49 -1.83 -8.31 9.94
C GLY A 49 -1.29 -9.71 10.20
N SER A 50 -0.86 -9.95 11.44
CA SER A 50 -0.38 -11.27 11.88
C SER A 50 -1.48 -12.32 11.91
N SER A 51 -1.08 -13.58 11.79
CA SER A 51 -1.97 -14.77 11.80
C SER A 51 -3.09 -14.73 10.74
N ALA A 52 -3.03 -13.75 9.83
CA ALA A 52 -4.00 -13.53 8.79
C ALA A 52 -3.60 -14.26 7.51
N SER A 53 -4.55 -14.95 6.90
CA SER A 53 -4.38 -15.45 5.55
C SER A 53 -4.63 -14.33 4.52
N GLN A 54 -4.37 -14.63 3.25
CA GLN A 54 -4.71 -13.75 2.12
C GLN A 54 -6.21 -13.40 2.00
N ASN A 55 -7.07 -14.04 2.79
CA ASN A 55 -8.52 -13.80 2.78
C ASN A 55 -8.95 -12.74 3.81
N ARG A 56 -8.04 -12.19 4.63
CA ARG A 56 -8.40 -11.19 5.65
C ARG A 56 -9.07 -9.94 5.11
N PHE A 57 -8.81 -9.59 3.85
CA PHE A 57 -9.47 -8.45 3.20
C PHE A 57 -10.70 -8.82 2.39
N ASP A 58 -11.15 -10.09 2.39
CA ASP A 58 -12.27 -10.50 1.53
C ASP A 58 -13.57 -9.79 1.91
N ASP A 59 -13.84 -9.63 3.20
CA ASP A 59 -15.02 -8.91 3.68
C ASP A 59 -14.91 -7.41 3.38
N LEU A 60 -13.76 -6.79 3.66
CA LEU A 60 -13.49 -5.39 3.29
C LEU A 60 -13.70 -5.15 1.79
N ILE A 61 -13.13 -6.02 0.94
CA ILE A 61 -13.25 -5.92 -0.51
C ILE A 61 -14.70 -6.13 -0.95
N THR A 62 -15.43 -7.02 -0.28
CA THR A 62 -16.85 -7.26 -0.55
C THR A 62 -17.69 -6.02 -0.21
N GLU A 63 -17.44 -5.39 0.93
CA GLU A 63 -18.10 -4.14 1.32
C GLU A 63 -17.72 -2.98 0.40
N LEU A 64 -16.44 -2.84 0.05
CA LEU A 64 -16.00 -1.84 -0.93
C LEU A 64 -16.74 -2.02 -2.26
N ARG A 65 -16.88 -3.24 -2.78
CA ARG A 65 -17.60 -3.51 -4.03
C ARG A 65 -19.08 -3.15 -3.98
N LYS A 66 -19.73 -3.18 -2.81
CA LYS A 66 -21.13 -2.75 -2.66
C LYS A 66 -21.26 -1.22 -2.73
N GLU A 67 -20.21 -0.52 -2.32
CA GLU A 67 -20.20 0.92 -2.08
C GLU A 67 -19.52 1.70 -3.22
N THR A 68 -18.60 1.08 -3.96
CA THR A 68 -17.92 1.69 -5.11
C THR A 68 -18.72 1.47 -6.40
N LYS A 69 -18.73 2.48 -7.29
CA LYS A 69 -19.38 2.36 -8.61
C LYS A 69 -18.56 1.51 -9.59
N VAL A 70 -17.28 1.32 -9.30
CA VAL A 70 -16.32 0.62 -10.15
C VAL A 70 -16.01 -0.73 -9.55
N THR A 71 -16.10 -1.79 -10.37
CA THR A 71 -15.76 -3.15 -9.94
C THR A 71 -14.26 -3.38 -10.06
N HIS A 72 -13.58 -3.39 -8.91
CA HIS A 72 -12.15 -3.70 -8.80
C HIS A 72 -11.90 -5.21 -8.87
N SER A 73 -11.06 -5.63 -9.81
CA SER A 73 -10.52 -6.99 -9.88
C SER A 73 -9.55 -7.23 -8.73
N VAL A 74 -9.38 -8.50 -8.34
CA VAL A 74 -8.58 -8.88 -7.17
C VAL A 74 -7.55 -9.92 -7.58
N LEU A 75 -6.29 -9.60 -7.33
CA LEU A 75 -5.17 -10.53 -7.40
C LEU A 75 -4.66 -10.78 -5.99
N LYS A 76 -4.52 -12.04 -5.59
CA LYS A 76 -3.89 -12.43 -4.33
C LYS A 76 -2.53 -13.03 -4.63
N VAL A 77 -1.52 -12.60 -3.89
CA VAL A 77 -0.13 -13.05 -3.98
C VAL A 77 0.27 -13.59 -2.62
N LYS A 78 0.68 -14.84 -2.56
CA LYS A 78 1.19 -15.46 -1.34
C LYS A 78 2.69 -15.70 -1.49
N VAL A 79 3.47 -15.20 -0.54
CA VAL A 79 4.93 -15.35 -0.51
C VAL A 79 5.32 -16.43 0.50
N ALA A 80 5.92 -17.51 0.01
CA ALA A 80 6.44 -18.58 0.84
C ALA A 80 7.73 -18.17 1.58
N GLU A 81 8.10 -18.90 2.64
CA GLU A 81 9.31 -18.57 3.43
C GLU A 81 10.60 -18.62 2.60
N ASN A 82 10.62 -19.43 1.54
CA ASN A 82 11.72 -19.53 0.58
C ASN A 82 11.68 -18.43 -0.52
N GLY A 83 10.71 -17.51 -0.46
CA GLY A 83 10.53 -16.42 -1.42
C GLY A 83 9.74 -16.80 -2.69
N GLN A 84 9.25 -18.03 -2.81
CA GLN A 84 8.40 -18.41 -3.95
C GLN A 84 7.04 -17.68 -3.89
N LEU A 85 6.55 -17.27 -5.06
CA LEU A 85 5.29 -16.56 -5.21
C LEU A 85 4.23 -17.49 -5.78
N SER A 86 3.04 -17.48 -5.17
CA SER A 86 1.86 -18.13 -5.73
C SER A 86 0.74 -17.10 -5.89
N TYR A 87 -0.04 -17.25 -6.96
CA TYR A 87 -1.03 -16.27 -7.40
C TYR A 87 -2.43 -16.89 -7.42
N THR A 88 -3.43 -16.14 -6.98
CA THR A 88 -4.85 -16.52 -7.07
C THR A 88 -5.67 -15.32 -7.53
N GLY A 89 -6.65 -15.54 -8.41
CA GLY A 89 -7.38 -14.45 -9.06
C GLY A 89 -6.60 -13.84 -10.22
N SER A 90 -7.05 -12.69 -10.72
CA SER A 90 -6.45 -12.02 -11.87
C SER A 90 -6.83 -10.54 -11.93
N ILE A 91 -5.99 -9.74 -12.60
CA ILE A 91 -6.31 -8.36 -12.96
C ILE A 91 -7.07 -8.39 -14.28
N ARG A 92 -8.31 -7.88 -14.29
CA ARG A 92 -9.15 -7.86 -15.48
C ARG A 92 -8.59 -6.86 -16.50
N LYS A 93 -8.62 -7.21 -17.79
CA LYS A 93 -8.23 -6.28 -18.86
C LYS A 93 -9.10 -5.01 -18.81
N GLY A 94 -8.45 -3.86 -18.84
CA GLY A 94 -9.12 -2.55 -18.77
C GLY A 94 -9.52 -2.12 -17.35
N ASP A 95 -9.24 -2.93 -16.32
CA ASP A 95 -9.31 -2.46 -14.93
C ASP A 95 -8.05 -1.66 -14.59
N ASN A 96 -8.24 -0.37 -14.33
CA ASN A 96 -7.18 0.56 -14.01
C ASN A 96 -6.91 0.66 -12.50
N GLN A 97 -7.78 0.14 -11.64
CA GLN A 97 -7.64 0.26 -10.18
C GLN A 97 -7.86 -1.10 -9.49
N PRO A 98 -7.10 -2.15 -9.82
CA PRO A 98 -7.27 -3.44 -9.17
C PRO A 98 -6.79 -3.42 -7.72
N PHE A 99 -7.33 -4.34 -6.92
CA PHE A 99 -6.81 -4.68 -5.61
C PHE A 99 -5.80 -5.82 -5.72
N ILE A 100 -4.63 -5.65 -5.11
CA ILE A 100 -3.60 -6.69 -5.02
C ILE A 100 -3.35 -7.00 -3.55
N VAL A 101 -3.76 -8.17 -3.06
CA VAL A 101 -3.49 -8.60 -1.68
C VAL A 101 -2.17 -9.36 -1.66
N ILE A 102 -1.21 -8.94 -0.84
CA ILE A 102 0.04 -9.68 -0.62
C ILE A 102 0.02 -10.24 0.80
N ALA A 103 0.12 -11.55 0.93
CA ALA A 103 0.19 -12.27 2.19
C ALA A 103 1.45 -13.15 2.26
N PHE A 104 1.84 -13.52 3.48
CA PHE A 104 3.06 -14.29 3.74
C PHE A 104 2.70 -15.63 4.38
N ASP A 105 3.39 -16.72 4.01
CA ASP A 105 3.26 -18.01 4.71
C ASP A 105 3.63 -17.86 6.19
N ASN A 106 4.76 -17.19 6.46
CA ASN A 106 5.11 -16.76 7.80
C ASN A 106 4.48 -15.40 8.08
N ASN A 107 3.26 -15.43 8.60
CA ASN A 107 2.49 -14.28 9.07
C ASN A 107 2.59 -14.07 10.60
N ARG A 108 3.63 -14.61 11.26
CA ARG A 108 3.79 -14.48 12.71
C ARG A 108 4.17 -13.06 13.11
N ASP A 109 3.77 -12.69 14.33
CA ASP A 109 4.17 -11.46 15.01
C ASP A 109 5.67 -11.41 15.30
N GLY A 110 6.11 -10.22 15.69
CA GLY A 110 7.43 -9.98 16.27
C GLY A 110 8.43 -9.37 15.30
N TYR A 111 9.33 -8.58 15.87
CA TYR A 111 10.30 -7.74 15.17
C TYR A 111 11.06 -8.46 14.04
N ARG A 112 11.55 -9.68 14.30
CA ARG A 112 12.31 -10.47 13.32
C ARG A 112 11.45 -10.94 12.14
N ASN A 113 10.20 -11.32 12.40
CA ASN A 113 9.29 -11.79 11.35
C ASN A 113 8.84 -10.63 10.47
N ILE A 114 8.51 -9.48 11.06
CA ILE A 114 8.09 -8.27 10.34
C ILE A 114 9.20 -7.76 9.40
N ASN A 115 10.46 -7.80 9.84
CA ASN A 115 11.61 -7.48 8.98
C ASN A 115 11.76 -8.46 7.79
N LYS A 116 11.57 -9.77 8.01
CA LYS A 116 11.58 -10.75 6.93
C LYS A 116 10.42 -10.53 5.96
N GLN A 117 9.23 -10.23 6.46
CA GLN A 117 8.05 -9.93 5.65
C GLN A 117 8.27 -8.68 4.78
N ALA A 118 8.95 -7.65 5.26
CA ALA A 118 9.32 -6.50 4.44
C ALA A 118 10.29 -6.86 3.30
N ALA A 119 11.22 -7.79 3.54
CA ALA A 119 12.11 -8.31 2.49
C ALA A 119 11.34 -9.18 1.47
N TRP A 120 10.41 -10.01 1.92
CA TRP A 120 9.52 -10.80 1.06
C TRP A 120 8.57 -9.93 0.24
N LEU A 121 8.06 -8.84 0.82
CA LEU A 121 7.29 -7.84 0.10
C LEU A 121 8.08 -7.28 -1.07
N ASN A 122 9.39 -7.01 -0.91
CA ASN A 122 10.23 -6.56 -2.01
C ASN A 122 10.33 -7.58 -3.16
N ILE A 123 10.34 -8.88 -2.85
CA ILE A 123 10.34 -9.93 -3.88
C ILE A 123 9.03 -9.87 -4.68
N ALA A 124 7.89 -9.90 -3.99
CA ALA A 124 6.57 -9.82 -4.62
C ALA A 124 6.38 -8.52 -5.41
N PHE A 125 6.78 -7.38 -4.83
CA PHE A 125 6.63 -6.07 -5.45
C PHE A 125 7.42 -5.95 -6.75
N LYS A 126 8.68 -6.44 -6.79
CA LYS A 126 9.48 -6.46 -8.02
C LYS A 126 8.84 -7.31 -9.11
N ASP A 127 8.30 -8.48 -8.75
CA ASP A 127 7.63 -9.36 -9.71
C ASP A 127 6.36 -8.73 -10.26
N LEU A 128 5.55 -8.09 -9.39
CA LEU A 128 4.35 -7.35 -9.80
C LEU A 128 4.66 -6.19 -10.75
N VAL A 129 5.68 -5.37 -10.43
CA VAL A 129 6.10 -4.26 -11.30
C VAL A 129 6.63 -4.77 -12.64
N LYS A 130 7.38 -5.88 -12.63
CA LYS A 130 7.88 -6.52 -13.85
C LYS A 130 6.74 -7.07 -14.71
N THR A 131 5.70 -7.63 -14.10
CA THR A 131 4.59 -8.30 -14.79
C THR A 131 3.55 -7.30 -15.31
N TYR A 132 3.17 -6.33 -14.49
CA TYR A 132 2.04 -5.43 -14.77
C TYR A 132 2.45 -4.01 -15.19
N HIS A 133 3.74 -3.67 -15.07
CA HIS A 133 4.32 -2.42 -15.56
C HIS A 133 3.66 -1.12 -15.06
N PHE A 134 2.98 -1.14 -13.91
CA PHE A 134 2.55 0.09 -13.25
C PHE A 134 3.75 0.87 -12.74
N ASN A 135 3.66 2.20 -12.80
CA ASN A 135 4.69 3.11 -12.28
C ASN A 135 4.20 3.97 -11.10
N HIS A 136 3.01 3.66 -10.61
CA HIS A 136 2.51 4.17 -9.36
C HIS A 136 1.49 3.23 -8.74
N PHE A 137 1.25 3.40 -7.44
CA PHE A 137 0.30 2.60 -6.68
C PHE A 137 -0.10 3.31 -5.38
N SER A 138 -1.20 2.85 -4.79
CA SER A 138 -1.59 3.15 -3.42
C SER A 138 -1.44 1.90 -2.54
N ALA A 139 -1.20 2.11 -1.24
CA ALA A 139 -0.94 1.03 -0.29
C ALA A 139 -1.90 1.06 0.88
N LEU A 140 -2.32 -0.13 1.32
CA LEU A 140 -3.06 -0.33 2.56
C LEU A 140 -2.37 -1.38 3.42
N GLY A 141 -2.15 -1.08 4.69
CA GLY A 141 -1.63 -2.02 5.68
C GLY A 141 -2.56 -2.11 6.88
N HIS A 142 -3.03 -3.31 7.21
CA HIS A 142 -3.75 -3.56 8.47
C HIS A 142 -2.80 -4.16 9.50
N SER A 143 -2.85 -3.65 10.74
CA SER A 143 -2.00 -4.10 11.84
C SER A 143 -0.51 -4.12 11.43
N ASN A 144 0.18 -5.25 11.55
CA ASN A 144 1.55 -5.44 11.09
C ASN A 144 1.78 -5.13 9.61
N GLY A 145 0.74 -5.24 8.77
CA GLY A 145 0.82 -4.85 7.36
C GLY A 145 1.31 -3.42 7.16
N GLY A 146 0.95 -2.50 8.06
CA GLY A 146 1.47 -1.13 8.04
C GLY A 146 2.93 -1.03 8.43
N LEU A 147 3.41 -1.86 9.38
CA LEU A 147 4.84 -1.92 9.73
C LEU A 147 5.66 -2.48 8.57
N ILE A 148 5.16 -3.54 7.94
CA ILE A 148 5.79 -4.19 6.77
C ILE A 148 5.92 -3.18 5.63
N TRP A 149 4.84 -2.43 5.32
CA TRP A 149 4.89 -1.35 4.33
C TRP A 149 5.94 -0.30 4.67
N THR A 150 5.94 0.17 5.92
CA THR A 150 6.84 1.26 6.36
C THR A 150 8.31 0.83 6.23
N LEU A 151 8.67 -0.35 6.75
CA LEU A 151 10.01 -0.91 6.59
C LEU A 151 10.39 -1.11 5.12
N PHE A 152 9.45 -1.56 4.28
CA PHE A 152 9.69 -1.74 2.86
C PHE A 152 10.00 -0.41 2.16
N LEU A 153 9.22 0.63 2.43
CA LEU A 153 9.42 1.96 1.88
C LEU A 153 10.78 2.54 2.29
N GLU A 154 11.19 2.31 3.53
CA GLU A 154 12.46 2.81 4.07
C GLU A 154 13.69 2.04 3.54
N LYS A 155 13.60 0.72 3.40
CA LYS A 155 14.79 -0.14 3.16
C LYS A 155 14.92 -0.66 1.74
N TYR A 156 13.81 -0.89 1.05
CA TYR A 156 13.80 -1.68 -0.18
C TYR A 156 13.25 -0.92 -1.38
N PHE A 157 12.32 0.01 -1.18
CA PHE A 157 11.58 0.66 -2.27
C PHE A 157 12.46 1.43 -3.26
N ALA A 158 13.60 1.97 -2.81
CA ALA A 158 14.58 2.62 -3.67
C ALA A 158 15.13 1.70 -4.79
N GLN A 159 15.04 0.38 -4.65
CA GLN A 159 15.42 -0.61 -5.66
C GLN A 159 14.48 -0.62 -6.87
N THR A 160 13.29 -0.01 -6.75
CA THR A 160 12.30 0.11 -7.82
C THR A 160 12.04 1.58 -8.14
N SER A 161 13.12 2.34 -8.38
CA SER A 161 13.14 3.81 -8.53
C SER A 161 12.24 4.41 -9.64
N ARG A 162 11.63 3.59 -10.50
CA ARG A 162 10.70 4.02 -11.54
C ARG A 162 9.24 3.96 -11.10
N VAL A 163 8.96 3.49 -9.89
CA VAL A 163 7.61 3.40 -9.33
C VAL A 163 7.47 4.40 -8.19
N ASN A 164 6.34 5.09 -8.13
CA ASN A 164 6.02 6.02 -7.05
C ASN A 164 4.90 5.45 -6.19
N ILE A 165 4.94 5.68 -4.89
CA ILE A 165 3.79 5.46 -4.02
C ILE A 165 3.08 6.79 -3.84
N ASP A 166 1.77 6.83 -4.08
CA ASP A 166 0.99 8.06 -3.89
C ASP A 166 0.48 8.18 -2.47
N ARG A 167 -0.11 7.10 -1.96
CA ARG A 167 -0.83 7.07 -0.71
C ARG A 167 -0.53 5.80 0.07
N LEU A 168 -0.40 5.95 1.38
CA LEU A 168 -0.34 4.84 2.32
C LEU A 168 -1.44 5.05 3.37
N MET A 169 -2.33 4.08 3.50
CA MET A 169 -3.26 3.99 4.62
C MET A 169 -2.86 2.86 5.55
N THR A 170 -2.59 3.17 6.81
CA THR A 170 -2.34 2.17 7.85
C THR A 170 -3.53 2.11 8.80
N ILE A 171 -3.98 0.91 9.17
CA ILE A 171 -5.14 0.69 10.03
C ILE A 171 -4.69 -0.13 11.23
N ALA A 172 -4.82 0.44 12.44
CA ALA A 172 -4.44 -0.19 13.70
C ALA A 172 -2.98 -0.70 13.72
N THR A 173 -2.07 0.02 13.07
CA THR A 173 -0.67 -0.39 12.96
C THR A 173 0.10 -0.11 14.25
N PRO A 174 0.68 -1.14 14.91
CA PRO A 174 1.34 -0.97 16.20
C PRO A 174 2.79 -0.47 16.03
N TYR A 175 2.99 0.82 15.73
CA TYR A 175 4.34 1.37 15.51
C TYR A 175 5.29 1.18 16.69
N ASN A 176 4.77 1.12 17.93
CA ASN A 176 5.52 0.77 19.13
C ASN A 176 5.23 -0.64 19.65
N MET A 177 4.83 -1.55 18.76
CA MET A 177 4.41 -2.91 19.11
C MET A 177 3.31 -2.91 20.18
N GLU A 178 3.37 -3.82 21.14
CA GLU A 178 2.43 -3.94 22.27
C GLU A 178 2.65 -2.86 23.35
N SER A 179 3.65 -1.98 23.21
CA SER A 179 3.95 -0.95 24.20
C SER A 179 2.95 0.20 24.14
N ALA A 180 2.25 0.43 25.25
CA ALA A 180 1.44 1.64 25.45
C ALA A 180 2.28 2.87 25.86
N SER A 181 3.59 2.72 26.04
CA SER A 181 4.47 3.80 26.49
C SER A 181 4.60 4.89 25.44
N THR A 182 4.52 6.14 25.90
CA THR A 182 4.75 7.33 25.09
C THR A 182 6.21 7.80 25.09
N THR A 183 7.04 7.21 25.95
CA THR A 183 8.44 7.64 26.18
C THR A 183 9.46 6.53 25.92
N LYS A 184 9.09 5.26 26.10
CA LYS A 184 9.96 4.12 25.80
C LYS A 184 9.64 3.58 24.41
N TRP A 185 10.65 3.60 23.54
CA TRP A 185 10.56 3.07 22.19
C TRP A 185 11.04 1.62 22.16
N THR A 186 10.26 0.78 21.49
CA THR A 186 10.64 -0.61 21.16
C THR A 186 11.69 -0.63 20.05
N ASP A 187 12.34 -1.77 19.86
CA ASP A 187 13.29 -1.99 18.75
C ASP A 187 12.65 -1.71 17.38
N MET A 188 11.36 -2.05 17.22
CA MET A 188 10.62 -1.75 16.00
C MET A 188 10.54 -0.24 15.75
N LEU A 189 10.08 0.53 16.75
CA LEU A 189 9.95 1.98 16.59
C LEU A 189 11.31 2.64 16.38
N ASN A 190 12.33 2.22 17.14
CA ASN A 190 13.70 2.70 16.96
C ASN A 190 14.19 2.47 15.52
N GLU A 191 13.89 1.32 14.93
CA GLU A 191 14.30 0.99 13.57
C GLU A 191 13.56 1.83 12.51
N LEU A 192 12.24 1.96 12.62
CA LEU A 192 11.45 2.80 11.73
C LEU A 192 11.93 4.25 11.77
N VAL A 193 12.09 4.78 12.99
CA VAL A 193 12.60 6.14 13.20
C VAL A 193 14.01 6.29 12.62
N LYS A 194 14.88 5.28 12.72
CA LYS A 194 16.24 5.34 12.17
C LYS A 194 16.29 5.51 10.64
N TYR A 195 15.35 4.93 9.90
CA TYR A 195 15.38 4.93 8.42
C TYR A 195 14.35 5.86 7.75
N ARG A 196 13.53 6.57 8.53
CA ARG A 196 12.46 7.46 8.03
C ARG A 196 12.85 8.48 6.96
N GLU A 197 14.11 8.93 6.91
CA GLU A 197 14.62 9.82 5.86
C GLU A 197 14.61 9.20 4.45
N LYS A 198 14.42 7.88 4.36
CA LYS A 198 14.29 7.14 3.10
C LYS A 198 12.85 7.08 2.59
N LEU A 199 11.88 7.53 3.38
CA LEU A 199 10.49 7.58 2.95
C LEU A 199 10.33 8.48 1.72
N PRO A 200 9.43 8.13 0.78
CA PRO A 200 9.20 8.98 -0.38
C PRO A 200 8.61 10.33 0.03
N ALA A 201 9.35 11.41 -0.23
CA ALA A 201 8.97 12.77 0.20
C ALA A 201 7.60 13.26 -0.32
N LYS A 202 7.09 12.69 -1.42
CA LYS A 202 5.78 13.03 -2.00
C LYS A 202 4.61 12.18 -1.46
N LEU A 203 4.90 11.21 -0.58
CA LEU A 203 3.91 10.29 -0.05
C LEU A 203 2.87 11.05 0.80
N THR A 204 1.60 10.67 0.65
CA THR A 204 0.53 11.03 1.58
C THR A 204 0.22 9.84 2.47
N VAL A 205 0.23 10.03 3.79
CA VAL A 205 -0.01 8.97 4.78
C VAL A 205 -1.26 9.26 5.60
N TYR A 206 -2.13 8.27 5.70
CA TYR A 206 -3.29 8.25 6.59
C TYR A 206 -3.10 7.14 7.62
N SER A 207 -3.00 7.48 8.90
CA SER A 207 -2.88 6.51 9.99
C SER A 207 -4.18 6.45 10.77
N VAL A 208 -4.89 5.33 10.65
CA VAL A 208 -6.18 5.10 11.29
C VAL A 208 -5.95 4.31 12.58
N ALA A 209 -6.29 4.91 13.72
CA ALA A 209 -6.34 4.23 15.01
C ALA A 209 -7.79 3.81 15.31
N GLY A 210 -7.99 2.54 15.66
CA GLY A 210 -9.24 2.07 16.24
C GLY A 210 -9.20 2.18 17.76
N THR A 211 -10.30 2.55 18.39
CA THR A 211 -10.42 2.53 19.85
C THR A 211 -11.79 2.02 20.28
N GLU A 212 -11.83 0.84 20.90
CA GLU A 212 -13.06 0.31 21.52
C GLU A 212 -13.35 1.04 22.83
N ASN A 213 -12.30 1.23 23.65
CA ASN A 213 -12.38 1.85 24.97
C ASN A 213 -11.43 3.06 25.08
N TYR A 214 -11.34 3.87 24.02
CA TYR A 214 -10.51 5.09 23.92
C TYR A 214 -8.97 4.90 24.07
N SER A 215 -8.50 3.70 24.40
CA SER A 215 -7.10 3.41 24.76
C SER A 215 -6.50 2.24 23.98
N SER A 216 -7.32 1.36 23.42
CA SER A 216 -6.91 0.14 22.71
C SER A 216 -8.04 -0.31 21.78
N ASP A 217 -7.69 -1.07 20.73
CA ASP A 217 -8.61 -1.81 19.88
C ASP A 217 -8.85 -3.26 20.38
N GLY A 218 -8.48 -3.54 21.63
CA GLY A 218 -8.53 -4.88 22.24
C GLY A 218 -7.25 -5.70 22.03
N THR A 219 -6.34 -5.30 21.13
CA THR A 219 -5.04 -5.96 20.91
C THR A 219 -3.88 -4.96 20.94
N VAL A 220 -4.04 -3.80 20.31
CA VAL A 220 -3.02 -2.78 20.13
C VAL A 220 -3.39 -1.52 20.90
N PRO A 221 -2.51 -1.00 21.78
CA PRO A 221 -2.72 0.29 22.42
C PRO A 221 -2.78 1.42 21.38
N ALA A 222 -3.76 2.32 21.50
CA ALA A 222 -3.88 3.51 20.65
C ALA A 222 -2.59 4.35 20.70
N ASN A 223 -1.91 4.39 21.86
CA ASN A 223 -0.62 5.05 22.03
C ASN A 223 0.49 4.48 21.15
N SER A 224 0.47 3.17 20.87
CA SER A 224 1.40 2.51 19.95
C SER A 224 1.17 3.00 18.52
N VAL A 225 -0.09 3.06 18.09
CA VAL A 225 -0.48 3.60 16.77
C VAL A 225 -0.07 5.08 16.65
N ASN A 226 -0.28 5.87 17.71
CA ASN A 226 0.08 7.29 17.76
C ASN A 226 1.58 7.55 17.59
N GLN A 227 2.46 6.56 17.80
CA GLN A 227 3.89 6.73 17.58
C GLN A 227 4.26 6.85 16.09
N GLY A 228 3.36 6.51 15.16
CA GLY A 228 3.58 6.69 13.72
C GLY A 228 3.94 8.13 13.35
N LYS A 229 3.50 9.12 14.12
CA LYS A 229 3.86 10.53 13.92
C LYS A 229 5.38 10.77 13.92
N TYR A 230 6.15 10.05 14.73
CA TYR A 230 7.61 10.16 14.79
C TYR A 230 8.32 9.57 13.57
N VAL A 231 7.62 8.73 12.81
CA VAL A 231 8.12 8.14 11.57
C VAL A 231 7.80 9.05 10.38
N PHE A 232 6.57 9.57 10.29
CA PHE A 232 6.11 10.25 9.07
C PHE A 232 6.16 11.77 9.11
N GLN A 233 5.90 12.42 10.25
CA GLN A 233 5.83 13.89 10.28
C GLN A 233 7.16 14.49 9.83
N ASN A 234 7.09 15.47 8.93
CA ASN A 234 8.24 16.14 8.29
C ASN A 234 9.13 15.26 7.38
N HIS A 235 8.77 13.99 7.14
CA HIS A 235 9.48 13.10 6.20
C HIS A 235 8.65 12.72 4.96
N VAL A 236 7.34 12.95 5.01
CA VAL A 236 6.40 12.76 3.89
C VAL A 236 5.64 14.06 3.62
N ALA A 237 5.00 14.18 2.45
CA ALA A 237 4.30 15.41 2.06
C ALA A 237 3.13 15.73 3.01
N HIS A 238 2.35 14.70 3.37
CA HIS A 238 1.20 14.86 4.25
C HIS A 238 1.09 13.65 5.18
N TYR A 239 0.89 13.90 6.47
CA TYR A 239 0.57 12.89 7.47
C TYR A 239 -0.70 13.29 8.19
N THR A 240 -1.73 12.44 8.12
CA THR A 240 -3.01 12.64 8.81
C THR A 240 -3.28 11.43 9.69
N GLN A 241 -3.56 11.69 10.97
CA GLN A 241 -4.02 10.65 11.88
C GLN A 241 -5.53 10.75 12.05
N ILE A 242 -6.22 9.62 11.99
CA ILE A 242 -7.68 9.52 12.07
C ILE A 242 -8.01 8.53 13.18
N THR A 243 -8.91 8.91 14.10
CA THR A 243 -9.38 8.01 15.15
C THR A 243 -10.81 7.57 14.84
N VAL A 244 -11.02 6.27 14.81
CA VAL A 244 -12.32 5.61 14.61
C VAL A 244 -12.75 5.03 15.96
N THR A 245 -13.95 5.41 16.41
CA THR A 245 -14.53 5.05 17.71
C THR A 245 -15.92 4.43 17.49
N GLY A 246 -16.33 3.50 18.35
CA GLY A 246 -17.66 2.90 18.38
C GLY A 246 -17.64 1.37 18.31
N ASP A 247 -18.81 0.76 18.09
CA ASP A 247 -18.91 -0.70 17.93
C ASP A 247 -18.13 -1.19 16.70
N GLN A 248 -17.63 -2.43 16.74
CA GLN A 248 -16.81 -3.04 15.68
C GLN A 248 -15.47 -2.32 15.44
N THR A 249 -14.86 -1.80 16.50
CA THR A 249 -13.47 -1.32 16.46
C THR A 249 -12.48 -2.30 17.08
N THR A 250 -12.86 -3.57 17.24
CA THR A 250 -11.92 -4.65 17.60
C THR A 250 -10.83 -4.73 16.54
N HIS A 251 -9.64 -5.15 16.96
CA HIS A 251 -8.48 -5.29 16.07
C HIS A 251 -8.77 -6.11 14.79
N SER A 252 -9.62 -7.15 14.89
CA SER A 252 -9.98 -8.02 13.78
C SER A 252 -11.06 -7.46 12.86
N ASP A 253 -12.00 -6.66 13.38
CA ASP A 253 -13.18 -6.19 12.63
C ASP A 253 -13.00 -4.82 12.00
N LEU A 254 -11.98 -4.05 12.45
CA LEU A 254 -11.66 -2.73 11.91
C LEU A 254 -11.63 -2.69 10.38
N PRO A 255 -10.97 -3.62 9.66
CA PRO A 255 -10.95 -3.56 8.20
C PRO A 255 -12.34 -3.55 7.56
N GLN A 256 -13.35 -4.22 8.12
CA GLN A 256 -14.71 -4.24 7.56
C GLN A 256 -15.65 -3.19 8.15
N ASN A 257 -15.18 -2.35 9.08
CA ASN A 257 -15.98 -1.28 9.66
C ASN A 257 -16.43 -0.28 8.59
N LYS A 258 -17.72 0.08 8.54
CA LYS A 258 -18.28 1.01 7.54
C LYS A 258 -17.61 2.38 7.53
N GLN A 259 -17.09 2.85 8.66
CA GLN A 259 -16.31 4.08 8.71
C GLN A 259 -14.96 3.88 8.00
N ILE A 260 -14.29 2.75 8.21
CA ILE A 260 -13.03 2.42 7.52
C ILE A 260 -13.24 2.25 6.02
N VAL A 261 -14.32 1.59 5.60
CA VAL A 261 -14.72 1.53 4.18
C VAL A 261 -14.86 2.94 3.60
N LEU A 262 -15.54 3.85 4.31
CA LEU A 262 -15.68 5.24 3.86
C LEU A 262 -14.34 5.96 3.77
N LEU A 263 -13.46 5.79 4.77
CA LEU A 263 -12.13 6.38 4.77
C LEU A 263 -11.29 5.88 3.59
N ILE A 264 -11.33 4.57 3.30
CA ILE A 264 -10.63 3.98 2.15
C ILE A 264 -11.17 4.58 0.84
N ARG A 265 -12.48 4.63 0.66
CA ARG A 265 -13.11 5.23 -0.53
C ARG A 265 -12.71 6.70 -0.70
N GLN A 266 -12.74 7.49 0.38
CA GLN A 266 -12.47 8.92 0.34
C GLN A 266 -10.99 9.23 0.12
N TYR A 267 -10.11 8.62 0.90
CA TYR A 267 -8.73 9.04 1.03
C TYR A 267 -7.77 8.18 0.23
N LEU A 268 -8.03 6.88 0.12
CA LEU A 268 -7.17 5.96 -0.65
C LEU A 268 -7.60 5.90 -2.11
N LEU A 269 -8.88 5.64 -2.38
CA LEU A 269 -9.44 5.51 -3.74
C LEU A 269 -9.84 6.85 -4.37
N GLN A 270 -9.86 7.93 -3.59
CA GLN A 270 -10.24 9.28 -4.02
C GLN A 270 -11.62 9.39 -4.68
N GLU A 271 -12.58 8.60 -4.23
CA GLU A 271 -13.94 8.70 -4.74
C GLU A 271 -14.59 10.03 -4.33
N SER A 272 -15.33 10.64 -5.26
CA SER A 272 -16.19 11.78 -4.96
C SER A 272 -17.43 11.29 -4.20
N ILE A 273 -17.35 11.29 -2.87
CA ILE A 273 -18.44 10.87 -2.00
C ILE A 273 -19.43 12.04 -1.79
N PRO A 274 -20.73 11.88 -2.11
CA PRO A 274 -21.75 12.91 -1.90
C PRO A 274 -21.88 13.34 -0.43
N ALA A 275 -22.18 14.63 -0.19
CA ALA A 275 -22.31 15.20 1.16
C ALA A 275 -23.34 14.48 2.05
N LYS A 276 -24.40 13.91 1.47
CA LYS A 276 -25.43 13.15 2.21
C LYS A 276 -24.89 11.83 2.79
N GLU A 277 -23.98 11.14 2.12
CA GLU A 277 -23.35 9.91 2.63
C GLU A 277 -22.36 10.23 3.76
N ARG A 278 -21.62 11.35 3.63
CA ARG A 278 -20.77 11.86 4.72
C ARG A 278 -21.59 12.19 5.98
N ALA A 279 -22.78 12.78 5.80
CA ALA A 279 -23.67 13.16 6.90
C ALA A 279 -24.41 11.97 7.55
N LYS A 280 -24.79 10.93 6.79
CA LYS A 280 -25.48 9.74 7.35
C LYS A 280 -24.64 9.01 8.40
N GLN A 281 -23.31 8.96 8.23
CA GLN A 281 -22.44 8.39 9.26
C GLN A 281 -22.34 9.30 10.51
N THR A 282 -22.56 10.61 10.38
CA THR A 282 -22.63 11.55 11.51
C THR A 282 -23.97 11.45 12.27
N VAL A 283 -25.07 11.07 11.61
CA VAL A 283 -26.42 10.98 12.22
C VAL A 283 -26.63 9.67 13.01
N ASN A 284 -26.08 8.54 12.55
CA ASN A 284 -26.07 7.29 13.34
C ASN A 284 -25.35 7.44 14.70
N ARG A 285 -24.56 8.51 14.86
CA ARG A 285 -23.89 8.90 16.10
C ARG A 285 -24.87 9.41 17.19
N ARG A 286 -26.04 9.93 16.80
CA ARG A 286 -27.07 10.44 17.74
C ARG A 286 -28.10 9.41 18.16
N SER A 287 -28.37 8.36 17.38
CA SER A 287 -29.39 7.37 17.76
C SER A 287 -28.86 6.21 18.62
N LEU A 288 -27.53 6.03 18.70
CA LEU A 288 -26.88 5.03 19.56
C LEU A 288 -26.52 5.59 20.94
N ASN A 289 -26.32 6.91 21.05
CA ASN A 289 -26.27 7.62 22.31
C ASN A 289 -27.70 8.02 22.67
N GLY A 290 -28.50 7.09 23.18
CA GLY A 290 -29.68 7.47 23.93
C GLY A 290 -29.22 8.36 25.08
N ASP A 291 -29.49 9.67 24.98
CA ASP A 291 -29.47 10.57 26.13
C ASP A 291 -30.46 9.98 27.15
N PRO A 292 -30.00 9.54 28.34
CA PRO A 292 -30.91 9.51 29.46
C PRO A 292 -31.11 10.97 29.86
N ASP A 293 -32.37 11.39 29.83
CA ASP A 293 -32.86 12.65 30.38
C ASP A 293 -31.98 13.18 31.51
N LEU A 294 -31.44 14.39 31.33
CA LEU A 294 -30.97 15.19 32.45
C LEU A 294 -32.06 16.21 32.79
N PRO A 295 -32.49 16.30 34.06
CA PRO A 295 -33.44 17.30 34.53
C PRO A 295 -32.86 18.73 34.47
#